data_AF-A0AA42BQ39-F1
#
_entry.id   AF-A0AA42BQ39-F1
#
_cell.length_a   1.000
_cell.length_b   1.000
_cell.length_c   1.000
_cell.angle_alpha   90.00
_cell.angle_beta   90.00
_cell.angle_gamma   90.00
#
_symmetry.space_group_name_H-M   'P 1'
#
loop_
_entity.id
_entity.type
_entity.pdbx_description
1 polymer ?
#
loop_
_entity_poly.entity_id
_entity_poly.type
_entity_poly.pdbx_seq_one_letter_code
_entity_poly.pdbx_strand_id
1 'polypeptide(L)'
;MKDTLFTTIQAYHQKAALLDMKLRKINFSVSDDFLYYDAPLQASEWELINYLLEKAASQRSCMIQLQEDPIQGLNLDEMFQDCSPAHILESVYGPKFVYEWMLAVNQSNVSPQEFYEHLCFGPQEDASIFLLV
;
A
#
# COMPACT_ATOMS: atom_id res chain seq x y z
N MET A 1 9.71 -3.45 15.07
CA MET A 1 8.96 -2.86 13.93
C MET A 1 8.87 -3.88 12.80
N LYS A 2 9.99 -4.42 12.30
CA LYS A 2 10.01 -5.56 11.35
C LYS A 2 8.99 -6.67 11.63
N ASP A 3 9.02 -7.31 12.80
CA ASP A 3 8.14 -8.47 13.07
C ASP A 3 6.65 -8.08 13.05
N THR A 4 6.35 -6.86 13.54
CA THR A 4 5.02 -6.26 13.46
C THR A 4 4.62 -6.00 12.00
N LEU A 5 5.51 -5.42 11.19
CA LEU A 5 5.28 -5.19 9.76
C LEU A 5 4.99 -6.49 9.03
N PHE A 6 5.84 -7.50 9.24
CA PHE A 6 5.68 -8.81 8.63
C PHE A 6 4.36 -9.47 9.02
N THR A 7 4.02 -9.46 10.31
CA THR A 7 2.75 -10.02 10.82
C THR A 7 1.54 -9.26 10.26
N THR A 8 1.62 -7.93 10.17
CA THR A 8 0.56 -7.11 9.56
C THR A 8 0.40 -7.45 8.08
N ILE A 9 1.49 -7.54 7.30
CA ILE A 9 1.42 -7.95 5.89
C ILE A 9 0.72 -9.32 5.76
N GLN A 10 1.06 -10.29 6.60
CA GLN A 10 0.40 -11.60 6.59
C GLN A 10 -1.09 -11.54 6.98
N ALA A 11 -1.47 -10.74 7.97
CA ALA A 11 -2.87 -10.57 8.34
C ALA A 11 -3.68 -9.93 7.19
N TYR A 12 -3.08 -8.97 6.49
CA TYR A 12 -3.68 -8.29 5.36
C TYR A 12 -3.73 -9.16 4.11
N HIS A 13 -2.77 -10.05 3.94
CA HIS A 13 -2.80 -11.09 2.91
C HIS A 13 -4.10 -11.91 2.97
N GLN A 14 -4.47 -12.36 4.17
CA GLN A 14 -5.71 -13.12 4.38
C GLN A 14 -6.96 -12.30 4.04
N LYS A 15 -6.97 -10.99 4.37
CA LYS A 15 -8.06 -10.08 4.00
C LYS A 15 -8.17 -9.89 2.49
N ALA A 16 -7.05 -9.66 1.81
CA ALA A 16 -6.99 -9.50 0.36
C ALA A 16 -7.45 -10.76 -0.38
N ALA A 17 -7.11 -11.96 0.11
CA ALA A 17 -7.60 -13.22 -0.45
C ALA A 17 -9.13 -13.37 -0.30
N LEU A 18 -9.69 -12.98 0.85
CA LEU A 18 -11.14 -12.97 1.06
C LEU A 18 -11.84 -11.96 0.14
N LEU A 19 -11.21 -10.82 -0.11
CA LEU A 19 -11.70 -9.81 -1.03
C LEU A 19 -11.71 -10.34 -2.47
N ASP A 20 -10.62 -10.94 -2.94
CA ASP A 20 -10.55 -11.57 -4.25
C ASP A 20 -11.61 -12.68 -4.41
N MET A 21 -11.81 -13.53 -3.38
CA MET A 21 -12.87 -14.54 -3.40
C MET A 21 -14.27 -13.92 -3.55
N LYS A 22 -14.55 -12.77 -2.92
CA LYS A 22 -15.84 -12.06 -3.06
C LYS A 22 -15.98 -11.46 -4.46
N LEU A 23 -14.91 -10.86 -4.98
CA LEU A 23 -14.89 -10.24 -6.30
C LEU A 23 -15.06 -11.27 -7.43
N ARG A 24 -14.48 -12.47 -7.28
CA ARG A 24 -14.67 -13.56 -8.27
C ARG A 24 -16.14 -13.97 -8.42
N LYS A 25 -16.97 -13.81 -7.39
CA LYS A 25 -18.42 -14.12 -7.47
C LYS A 25 -19.18 -13.20 -8.43
N ILE A 26 -18.64 -12.03 -8.70
CA ILE A 26 -19.18 -11.05 -9.65
C ILE A 26 -18.35 -10.99 -10.94
N ASN A 27 -17.61 -12.08 -11.25
CA ASN A 27 -16.72 -12.20 -12.40
C ASN A 27 -15.63 -11.12 -12.47
N PHE A 28 -15.22 -10.58 -11.32
CA PHE A 28 -14.07 -9.67 -11.22
C PHE A 28 -12.91 -10.39 -10.54
N SER A 29 -11.71 -10.28 -11.09
CA SER A 29 -10.49 -10.81 -10.45
C SER A 29 -9.59 -9.64 -10.10
N VAL A 30 -9.08 -9.63 -8.88
CA VAL A 30 -7.99 -8.70 -8.58
C VAL A 30 -6.73 -9.22 -9.25
N SER A 31 -5.84 -8.33 -9.71
CA SER A 31 -4.51 -8.76 -10.16
C SER A 31 -3.78 -9.48 -9.02
N ASP A 32 -3.07 -10.55 -9.35
CA ASP A 32 -2.19 -11.25 -8.40
C ASP A 32 -1.14 -10.31 -7.81
N ASP A 33 -0.80 -9.23 -8.52
CA ASP A 33 0.08 -8.18 -8.01
C ASP A 33 -0.49 -7.48 -6.78
N PHE A 34 -1.80 -7.47 -6.58
CA PHE A 34 -2.43 -6.92 -5.38
C PHE A 34 -2.39 -7.88 -4.19
N LEU A 35 -2.19 -9.17 -4.47
CA LEU A 35 -2.27 -10.21 -3.46
C LEU A 35 -0.89 -10.40 -2.83
N TYR A 36 -0.83 -10.26 -1.50
CA TYR A 36 0.42 -10.28 -0.75
C TYR A 36 1.02 -11.70 -0.55
N TYR A 37 0.85 -12.62 -1.51
CA TYR A 37 1.22 -14.04 -1.38
C TYR A 37 2.72 -14.26 -1.15
N ASP A 38 3.55 -13.39 -1.70
CA ASP A 38 5.00 -13.58 -1.78
C ASP A 38 5.81 -12.67 -0.86
N ALA A 39 5.23 -12.19 0.25
CA ALA A 39 5.98 -11.38 1.21
C ALA A 39 7.24 -12.16 1.68
N PRO A 40 8.47 -11.66 1.42
CA PRO A 40 9.67 -12.45 1.63
C PRO A 40 9.90 -12.72 3.12
N LEU A 41 9.77 -13.98 3.54
CA LEU A 41 9.89 -14.43 4.94
C LEU A 41 11.20 -14.01 5.62
N GLN A 42 12.29 -13.91 4.87
CA GLN A 42 13.60 -13.54 5.38
C GLN A 42 13.99 -12.08 5.08
N ALA A 43 13.08 -11.29 4.51
CA ALA A 43 13.37 -9.90 4.18
C ALA A 43 13.67 -9.06 5.42
N SER A 44 14.57 -8.11 5.22
CA SER A 44 14.76 -6.96 6.09
C SER A 44 13.52 -6.06 6.11
N GLU A 45 13.43 -5.19 7.11
CA GLU A 45 12.35 -4.19 7.22
C GLU A 45 12.28 -3.32 5.96
N TRP A 46 13.44 -2.93 5.42
CA TRP A 46 13.58 -2.18 4.19
C TRP A 46 13.04 -2.91 2.95
N GLU A 47 13.38 -4.20 2.79
CA GLU A 47 12.88 -5.01 1.69
C GLU A 47 11.35 -5.19 1.76
N LEU A 48 10.78 -5.31 2.95
CA LEU A 48 9.32 -5.35 3.13
C LEU A 48 8.65 -4.03 2.76
N ILE A 49 9.29 -2.89 3.01
CA ILE A 49 8.77 -1.57 2.62
C ILE A 49 8.84 -1.38 1.11
N ASN A 50 9.96 -1.73 0.47
CA ASN A 50 10.06 -1.69 -0.99
C ASN A 50 9.03 -2.60 -1.66
N TYR A 51 8.84 -3.80 -1.12
CA TYR A 51 7.76 -4.69 -1.55
C TYR A 51 6.39 -3.99 -1.47
N LEU A 52 6.07 -3.32 -0.36
CA LEU A 52 4.81 -2.58 -0.24
C LEU A 52 4.70 -1.38 -1.21
N LEU A 53 5.80 -0.70 -1.51
CA LEU A 53 5.84 0.37 -2.52
C LEU A 53 5.54 -0.16 -3.92
N GLU A 54 6.16 -1.27 -4.32
CA GLU A 54 5.88 -1.95 -5.59
C GLU A 54 4.40 -2.35 -5.69
N LYS A 55 3.85 -2.91 -4.61
CA LYS A 55 2.43 -3.31 -4.54
C LYS A 55 1.49 -2.12 -4.66
N ALA A 56 1.87 -0.96 -4.12
CA ALA A 56 1.07 0.26 -4.23
C ALA A 56 1.02 0.80 -5.67
N ALA A 57 2.13 0.73 -6.40
CA ALA A 57 2.16 1.10 -7.81
C ALA A 57 1.22 0.20 -8.64
N SER A 58 1.25 -1.11 -8.38
CA SER A 58 0.35 -2.07 -9.06
C SER A 58 -1.12 -1.90 -8.68
N GLN A 59 -1.43 -1.60 -7.42
CA GLN A 59 -2.80 -1.31 -6.97
C GLN A 59 -3.42 -0.15 -7.76
N ARG A 60 -2.65 0.92 -7.96
CA ARG A 60 -3.13 2.11 -8.69
C ARG A 60 -3.53 1.77 -10.12
N SER A 61 -2.75 0.94 -10.80
CA SER A 61 -3.07 0.47 -12.16
C SER A 61 -4.37 -0.34 -12.21
N CYS A 62 -4.60 -1.22 -11.22
CA CYS A 62 -5.84 -2.00 -11.12
C CYS A 62 -7.06 -1.10 -10.85
N MET A 63 -6.91 -0.10 -9.98
CA MET A 63 -7.99 0.85 -9.69
C MET A 63 -8.37 1.72 -10.89
N ILE A 64 -7.40 2.10 -11.73
CA ILE A 64 -7.67 2.85 -12.98
C ILE A 64 -8.54 2.02 -13.92
N GLN A 65 -8.21 0.73 -14.13
CA GLN A 65 -9.02 -0.17 -14.97
C GLN A 65 -10.47 -0.31 -14.45
N LEU A 66 -10.64 -0.31 -13.14
CA LEU A 66 -11.94 -0.40 -12.48
C LEU A 66 -12.79 0.88 -12.58
N GLN A 67 -12.14 2.05 -12.68
CA GLN A 67 -12.85 3.30 -12.93
C GLN A 67 -13.40 3.39 -14.35
N GLU A 68 -12.76 2.70 -15.31
CA GLU A 68 -13.21 2.63 -16.70
C GLU A 68 -14.45 1.72 -16.86
N ASP A 69 -14.57 0.66 -16.06
CA ASP A 69 -15.73 -0.27 -16.04
C ASP A 69 -16.35 -0.39 -14.63
N PRO A 70 -17.14 0.61 -14.18
CA PRO A 70 -17.68 0.62 -12.83
C PRO A 70 -18.75 -0.47 -12.62
N ILE A 71 -18.55 -1.31 -11.61
CA ILE A 71 -19.54 -2.31 -11.18
C ILE A 71 -20.55 -1.63 -10.24
N GLN A 72 -21.81 -1.55 -10.65
CA GLN A 72 -22.87 -0.96 -9.82
C GLN A 72 -22.97 -1.64 -8.45
N GLY A 73 -22.95 -0.82 -7.39
CA GLY A 73 -23.14 -1.27 -6.01
C GLY A 73 -21.86 -1.72 -5.30
N LEU A 74 -20.69 -1.65 -5.93
CA LEU A 74 -19.40 -1.86 -5.28
C LEU A 74 -18.69 -0.53 -4.99
N ASN A 75 -18.42 -0.26 -3.72
CA ASN A 75 -17.50 0.80 -3.31
C ASN A 75 -16.10 0.20 -3.15
N LEU A 76 -15.31 0.25 -4.23
CA LEU A 76 -13.98 -0.34 -4.27
C LEU A 76 -13.02 0.41 -3.33
N ASP A 77 -13.15 1.72 -3.21
CA ASP A 77 -12.33 2.52 -2.29
C ASP A 77 -12.48 2.01 -0.86
N GLU A 78 -13.72 1.80 -0.39
CA GLU A 78 -13.98 1.22 0.94
C GLU A 78 -13.45 -0.22 1.07
N MET A 79 -13.58 -1.03 0.02
CA MET A 79 -13.14 -2.42 0.06
C MET A 79 -11.61 -2.57 0.07
N PHE A 80 -10.90 -1.63 -0.54
CA PHE A 80 -9.45 -1.65 -0.67
C PHE A 80 -8.71 -0.76 0.33
N GLN A 81 -9.36 0.22 0.95
CA GLN A 81 -8.75 1.11 1.95
C GLN A 81 -8.12 0.29 3.08
N ASP A 82 -8.85 -0.70 3.58
CA ASP A 82 -8.42 -1.65 4.63
C ASP A 82 -7.36 -2.65 4.18
N CYS A 83 -6.99 -2.66 2.90
CA CYS A 83 -6.00 -3.57 2.33
C CYS A 83 -4.85 -2.82 1.62
N SER A 84 -4.80 -1.49 1.70
CA SER A 84 -3.81 -0.68 0.99
C SER A 84 -2.43 -0.72 1.67
N PRO A 85 -1.33 -0.66 0.90
CA PRO A 85 0.02 -0.57 1.46
C PRO A 85 0.22 0.61 2.40
N ALA A 86 -0.44 1.74 2.14
CA ALA A 86 -0.41 2.91 3.02
C ALA A 86 -1.00 2.58 4.39
N HIS A 87 -2.16 1.91 4.43
CA HIS A 87 -2.81 1.53 5.68
C HIS A 87 -1.99 0.49 6.47
N ILE A 88 -1.34 -0.46 5.78
CA ILE A 88 -0.40 -1.41 6.39
C ILE A 88 0.73 -0.65 7.09
N LEU A 89 1.36 0.29 6.40
CA LEU A 89 2.47 1.06 6.95
C LEU A 89 2.02 1.99 8.10
N GLU A 90 0.88 2.67 7.97
CA GLU A 90 0.31 3.48 9.06
C GLU A 90 0.01 2.66 10.32
N SER A 91 -0.48 1.43 10.16
CA SER A 91 -0.77 0.56 11.31
C SER A 91 0.49 0.14 12.08
N VAL A 92 1.66 0.17 11.43
CA VAL A 92 2.94 -0.26 12.00
C VAL A 92 3.77 0.92 12.51
N TYR A 93 3.84 1.99 11.72
CA TYR A 93 4.67 3.18 11.99
C TYR A 93 3.88 4.35 12.60
N GLY A 94 2.56 4.19 12.75
CA GLY A 94 1.62 5.21 13.25
C GLY A 94 1.03 6.09 12.13
N PRO A 95 0.08 6.97 12.48
CA PRO A 95 -0.55 7.90 11.54
C PRO A 95 0.46 8.97 11.11
N LYS A 96 1.31 8.62 10.15
CA LYS A 96 2.18 9.53 9.41
C LYS A 96 1.50 9.85 8.08
N PHE A 97 1.94 10.91 7.37
CA PHE A 97 1.49 11.24 6.01
C PHE A 97 2.00 10.19 4.99
N VAL A 98 1.78 8.92 5.29
CA VAL A 98 2.31 7.77 4.55
C VAL A 98 1.74 7.78 3.15
N TYR A 99 0.44 8.03 3.01
CA TYR A 99 -0.20 8.06 1.71
C TYR A 99 0.40 9.14 0.79
N GLU A 100 0.56 10.37 1.28
CA GLU A 100 1.12 11.49 0.50
C GLU A 100 2.58 11.21 0.09
N TRP A 101 3.36 10.64 1.00
CA TRP A 101 4.74 10.31 0.71
C TRP A 101 4.88 9.12 -0.23
N MET A 102 4.05 8.08 -0.09
CA MET A 102 4.00 6.98 -1.04
C MET A 102 3.62 7.45 -2.44
N LEU A 103 2.69 8.41 -2.54
CA LEU A 103 2.34 9.04 -3.80
C LEU A 103 3.55 9.79 -4.39
N ALA A 104 4.27 10.55 -3.57
CA ALA A 104 5.47 11.27 -3.98
C ALA A 104 6.57 10.31 -4.46
N VAL A 105 6.75 9.16 -3.80
CA VAL A 105 7.67 8.10 -4.24
C VAL A 105 7.26 7.53 -5.59
N ASN A 106 5.98 7.20 -5.76
CA ASN A 106 5.45 6.68 -7.02
C ASN A 106 5.54 7.69 -8.18
N GLN A 107 5.58 8.98 -7.88
CA GLN A 107 5.78 10.06 -8.86
C GLN A 107 7.26 10.40 -9.09
N SER A 108 8.19 9.66 -8.45
CA SER A 108 9.64 9.95 -8.46
C SER A 108 10.03 11.31 -7.87
N ASN A 109 9.14 11.95 -7.10
CA ASN A 109 9.41 13.21 -6.41
C ASN A 109 10.23 13.02 -5.13
N VAL A 110 10.13 11.82 -4.55
CA VAL A 110 10.83 11.41 -3.32
C VAL A 110 11.46 10.06 -3.58
N SER A 111 12.69 9.83 -3.15
CA SER A 111 13.31 8.51 -3.24
C SER A 111 12.72 7.54 -2.20
N PRO A 112 12.68 6.23 -2.49
CA PRO A 112 12.28 5.23 -1.49
C PRO A 112 13.05 5.35 -0.17
N GLN A 113 14.31 5.80 -0.23
CA GLN A 113 15.17 5.94 0.95
C GLN A 113 14.77 7.13 1.82
N GLU A 114 14.45 8.29 1.24
CA GLU A 114 13.89 9.43 1.97
C GLU A 114 12.54 9.09 2.61
N PHE A 115 11.72 8.29 1.93
CA PHE A 115 10.48 7.78 2.51
C PHE A 115 10.70 6.86 3.72
N TYR A 116 11.70 5.98 3.65
CA TYR A 116 12.05 5.13 4.79
C TYR A 116 12.54 5.95 5.99
N GLU A 117 13.37 6.96 5.75
CA GLU A 117 13.82 7.87 6.81
C GLU A 117 12.62 8.58 7.46
N HIS A 118 11.65 9.04 6.67
CA HIS A 118 10.40 9.60 7.18
C HIS A 118 9.60 8.58 8.03
N LEU A 119 9.47 7.34 7.56
CA LEU A 119 8.78 6.26 8.27
C LEU A 119 9.46 5.88 9.59
N CYS A 120 10.79 5.84 9.64
CA CYS A 120 11.51 5.41 10.84
C CYS A 120 11.71 6.54 11.85
N PHE A 121 11.99 7.76 11.40
CA PHE A 121 12.42 8.85 12.26
C PHE A 121 11.33 9.92 12.48
N GLY A 122 10.23 9.86 11.72
CA GLY A 122 9.21 10.91 11.76
C GLY A 122 9.78 12.24 11.22
N PRO A 123 9.01 13.32 11.21
CA PRO A 123 9.57 14.61 10.79
C PRO A 123 10.68 15.01 11.77
N GLN A 124 11.94 14.92 11.34
CA GLN A 124 12.84 16.03 11.65
C GLN A 124 12.24 17.23 10.92
N GLU A 125 12.01 18.32 11.64
CA GLU A 125 11.37 19.53 11.11
C GLU A 125 12.01 19.98 9.78
N ASP A 126 11.44 19.54 8.67
CA ASP A 126 11.56 20.21 7.39
C ASP A 126 10.20 20.13 6.71
N ALA A 127 9.30 20.97 7.22
CA ALA A 127 8.01 21.32 6.64
C ALA A 127 8.16 22.12 5.33
N SER A 128 9.15 21.76 4.51
CA SER A 128 9.58 22.55 3.34
C SER A 128 9.20 21.89 2.01
N ILE A 129 8.68 20.65 2.00
CA ILE A 129 8.47 19.89 0.75
C ILE A 129 7.04 20.01 0.18
N PHE A 130 6.06 20.56 0.90
CA PHE A 130 4.68 20.72 0.38
C PHE A 130 4.25 22.17 0.12
N LEU A 131 5.18 23.00 -0.35
CA LEU A 131 4.85 24.24 -1.04
C LEU A 131 5.71 24.34 -2.30
N LEU A 132 5.17 23.87 -3.42
CA LEU A 132 5.34 24.50 -4.74
C LEU A 132 4.35 23.87 -5.72
N VAL A 133 3.27 24.63 -5.94
CA VAL A 133 2.49 24.86 -7.17
C VAL A 133 2.41 23.74 -8.20
#